data_AF-A0A2J6Q6C2-F1
#
_entry.id   AF-A0A2J6Q6C2-F1
#
_cell.length_a   1.000
_cell.length_b   1.000
_cell.length_c   1.000
_cell.angle_alpha   90.00
_cell.angle_beta   90.00
_cell.angle_gamma   90.00
#
_symmetry.space_group_name_H-M   'P 1'
#
loop_
_entity.id
_entity.type
_entity.pdbx_description
1 polymer ?
#
loop_
_entity_poly.entity_id
_entity_poly.type
_entity_poly.pdbx_seq_one_letter_code
_entity_poly.pdbx_strand_id
1 'polypeptide(L)'
;MPVLDAPGDMGKSVSAILAKTEKLEWNMLCAAEGLYSVDEVCAVISKTTRKKVIYEQIAVGEFREIMGLPAVVAYVFVDGFRFGEEFRCFGPGEEGMIRWGKASARGSLSTLEEVLCSASFEPGVKKAWRATHLRGE
;
A
#
# COMPACT_ATOMS: atom_id res chain seq x y z
N MET A 1 2.58 -5.28 3.02
CA MET A 1 2.46 -4.12 2.11
C MET A 1 2.37 -2.85 2.94
N PRO A 2 3.27 -1.87 2.75
CA PRO A 2 3.16 -0.57 3.40
C PRO A 2 2.02 0.24 2.81
N VAL A 3 1.29 0.97 3.65
CA VAL A 3 0.18 1.83 3.22
C VAL A 3 0.32 3.24 3.79
N LEU A 4 -0.04 4.25 3.01
CA LEU A 4 -0.07 5.66 3.38
C LEU A 4 -1.27 6.36 2.73
N ASP A 5 -1.94 7.25 3.47
CA ASP A 5 -2.88 8.22 2.92
C ASP A 5 -2.12 9.31 2.14
N ALA A 6 -1.82 9.06 0.86
CA ALA A 6 -0.97 9.98 0.10
C ALA A 6 -1.49 11.44 0.11
N PRO A 7 -2.80 11.72 -0.12
CA PRO A 7 -3.34 13.07 -0.01
C PRO A 7 -3.23 13.69 1.40
N GLY A 8 -3.56 12.93 2.45
CA GLY A 8 -3.63 13.46 3.83
C GLY A 8 -2.30 13.51 4.57
N ASP A 9 -1.35 12.63 4.22
CA ASP A 9 -0.19 12.34 5.07
C ASP A 9 1.16 12.54 4.39
N MET A 10 1.24 12.57 3.06
CA MET A 10 2.53 12.71 2.40
C MET A 10 3.23 14.01 2.81
N GLY A 11 2.45 15.10 2.92
CA GLY A 11 2.95 16.39 3.40
C GLY A 11 3.48 16.35 4.84
N LYS A 12 2.96 15.48 5.70
CA LYS A 12 3.43 15.32 7.10
C LYS A 12 4.83 14.71 7.15
N SER A 13 5.14 13.80 6.23
CA SER A 13 6.48 13.19 6.11
C SER A 13 7.47 14.16 5.49
N VAL A 14 7.11 14.82 4.38
CA VAL A 14 7.98 15.79 3.70
C VAL A 14 8.28 16.99 4.61
N SER A 15 7.28 17.52 5.30
CA SER A 15 7.48 18.64 6.24
C SER A 15 8.31 18.28 7.46
N ALA A 16 8.36 17.01 7.86
CA ALA A 16 9.29 16.54 8.90
C ALA A 16 10.74 16.59 8.42
N ILE A 17 10.99 16.17 7.17
CA ILE A 17 12.32 16.27 6.53
C ILE A 17 12.76 17.73 6.47
N LEU A 18 11.91 18.61 5.92
CA LEU A 18 12.23 20.03 5.75
C LEU A 18 12.45 20.78 7.08
N ALA A 19 11.83 20.32 8.17
CA ALA A 19 11.98 20.94 9.48
C ALA A 19 13.21 20.47 10.27
N LYS A 20 13.80 19.34 9.87
CA LYS A 20 14.89 18.69 10.61
C LYS A 20 15.97 18.19 9.63
N THR A 21 16.26 18.97 8.60
CA THR A 21 17.12 18.58 7.47
C THR A 21 18.47 18.04 7.93
N GLU A 22 19.14 18.70 8.88
CA GLU A 22 20.44 18.26 9.43
C GLU A 22 20.36 16.92 10.17
N LYS A 23 19.23 16.61 10.83
CA LYS A 23 19.05 15.35 11.58
C LYS A 23 18.65 14.18 10.69
N LEU A 24 18.14 14.47 9.50
CA LEU A 24 17.63 13.49 8.55
C LEU A 24 18.51 13.40 7.30
N GLU A 25 19.59 14.18 7.25
CA GLU A 25 20.59 14.11 6.22
C GLU A 25 21.10 12.67 6.11
N TRP A 26 21.12 12.14 4.89
CA TRP A 26 21.56 10.77 4.57
C TRP A 26 20.69 9.63 5.14
N ASN A 27 19.55 9.93 5.76
CA ASN A 27 18.63 8.91 6.27
C ASN A 27 17.41 8.73 5.33
N MET A 28 16.97 7.49 5.16
CA MET A 28 15.77 7.16 4.40
C MET A 28 14.53 7.19 5.30
N LEU A 29 13.68 8.19 5.15
CA LEU A 29 12.39 8.26 5.84
C LEU A 29 11.32 7.47 5.07
N CYS A 30 10.99 6.26 5.54
CA CYS A 30 9.95 5.43 4.93
C CYS A 30 8.55 5.94 5.31
N ALA A 31 7.82 6.47 4.32
CA ALA A 31 6.48 7.00 4.54
C ALA A 31 5.42 5.90 4.42
N ALA A 32 5.02 5.35 5.57
CA ALA A 32 3.89 4.45 5.70
C ALA A 32 3.27 4.58 7.10
N GLU A 33 1.97 4.44 7.20
CA GLU A 33 1.27 4.36 8.48
C GLU A 33 1.45 2.99 9.14
N GLY A 34 1.53 1.92 8.33
CA GLY A 34 1.67 0.55 8.80
C GLY A 34 1.96 -0.44 7.69
N LEU A 35 2.22 -1.69 8.09
CA LEU A 35 2.34 -2.84 7.20
C LEU A 35 1.09 -3.70 7.33
N TYR A 36 0.50 -4.03 6.20
CA TYR A 36 -0.69 -4.86 6.12
C TYR A 36 -0.45 -6.03 5.17
N SER A 37 -0.90 -7.21 5.55
CA SER A 37 -1.16 -8.32 4.64
C SER A 37 -2.36 -8.00 3.74
N VAL A 38 -2.49 -8.70 2.61
CA VAL A 38 -3.64 -8.52 1.73
C VAL A 38 -4.94 -8.92 2.44
N ASP A 39 -4.88 -9.96 3.29
CA ASP A 39 -6.03 -10.39 4.10
C ASP A 39 -6.48 -9.32 5.11
N GLU A 40 -5.54 -8.63 5.77
CA GLU A 40 -5.86 -7.50 6.66
C GLU A 40 -6.51 -6.35 5.89
N VAL A 41 -6.00 -6.01 4.70
CA VAL A 41 -6.64 -5.00 3.84
C VAL A 41 -8.05 -5.42 3.45
N CYS A 42 -8.26 -6.67 3.02
CA CYS A 42 -9.59 -7.19 2.70
C CYS A 42 -10.53 -7.18 3.91
N ALA A 43 -10.03 -7.46 5.12
CA ALA A 43 -10.81 -7.40 6.35
C ALA A 43 -11.26 -5.97 6.67
N VAL A 44 -10.37 -4.98 6.54
CA VAL A 44 -10.71 -3.57 6.76
C VAL A 44 -11.73 -3.11 5.71
N ILE A 45 -11.52 -3.36 4.42
CA ILE A 45 -12.48 -3.00 3.37
C ILE A 45 -13.83 -3.68 3.62
N SER A 46 -13.83 -4.96 4.02
CA SER A 46 -15.08 -5.67 4.32
C SER A 46 -15.85 -5.02 5.46
N LYS A 47 -15.14 -4.62 6.52
CA LYS A 47 -15.69 -3.92 7.69
C LYS A 47 -16.29 -2.56 7.30
N THR A 48 -15.53 -1.73 6.57
CA THR A 48 -15.95 -0.36 6.23
C THR A 48 -17.10 -0.35 5.22
N THR A 49 -17.08 -1.24 4.23
CA THR A 49 -18.08 -1.28 3.15
C THR A 49 -19.29 -2.16 3.47
N ARG A 50 -19.24 -2.94 4.55
CA ARG A 50 -20.22 -4.00 4.90
C ARG A 50 -20.45 -5.01 3.77
N LYS A 51 -19.47 -5.18 2.88
CA LYS A 51 -19.49 -6.18 1.80
C LYS A 51 -18.47 -7.26 2.11
N LYS A 52 -18.73 -8.49 1.69
CA LYS A 52 -17.73 -9.55 1.76
C LYS A 52 -16.65 -9.28 0.69
N VAL A 53 -15.44 -8.95 1.13
CA VAL A 53 -14.26 -8.83 0.26
C VAL A 53 -13.31 -9.98 0.59
N ILE A 54 -12.87 -10.68 -0.45
CA ILE A 54 -11.93 -11.80 -0.32
C ILE A 54 -10.71 -11.55 -1.17
N TYR A 55 -9.60 -12.15 -0.76
CA TYR A 55 -8.37 -12.20 -1.50
C TYR A 55 -8.34 -13.47 -2.37
N GLU A 56 -7.99 -13.34 -3.66
CA GLU A 56 -7.89 -14.45 -4.61
C GLU A 56 -6.64 -14.26 -5.48
N GLN A 57 -5.67 -15.17 -5.35
CA GLN A 57 -4.53 -15.20 -6.25
C GLN A 57 -4.95 -15.68 -7.63
N ILE A 58 -4.44 -15.02 -8.67
CA ILE A 58 -4.74 -15.36 -10.07
C ILE A 58 -3.47 -15.56 -10.88
N ALA A 59 -3.60 -16.18 -12.05
CA ALA A 59 -2.50 -16.35 -12.97
C ALA A 59 -2.05 -15.00 -13.57
N VAL A 60 -0.76 -14.89 -13.91
CA VAL A 60 -0.19 -13.70 -14.59
C VAL A 60 -0.95 -13.39 -15.89
N GLY A 61 -1.29 -14.42 -16.67
CA GLY A 61 -2.09 -14.26 -17.89
C GLY A 61 -3.45 -13.60 -17.62
N GLU A 62 -4.18 -14.11 -16.64
CA GLU A 62 -5.48 -13.55 -16.23
C GLU A 62 -5.34 -12.12 -15.69
N PHE A 63 -4.30 -11.84 -14.89
CA PHE A 63 -4.06 -10.49 -14.37
C PHE A 63 -3.85 -9.47 -15.50
N ARG A 64 -3.10 -9.85 -16.54
CA ARG A 64 -2.84 -8.99 -17.71
C ARG A 64 -4.12 -8.70 -18.49
N GLU A 65 -5.00 -9.69 -18.63
CA GLU A 65 -6.30 -9.51 -19.28
C GLU A 65 -7.22 -8.57 -18.49
N ILE A 66 -7.28 -8.73 -17.16
CA ILE A 66 -8.11 -7.90 -16.26
C ILE A 66 -7.63 -6.45 -16.22
N MET A 67 -6.32 -6.22 -16.16
CA MET A 67 -5.76 -4.86 -16.04
C MET A 67 -6.05 -4.00 -17.28
N GLY A 68 -6.23 -4.61 -18.46
CA GLY A 68 -6.51 -3.88 -19.70
C GLY A 68 -5.42 -2.90 -20.13
N LEU A 69 -4.21 -3.02 -19.58
CA LEU A 69 -3.06 -2.17 -19.89
C LEU A 69 -2.21 -2.76 -21.02
N PRO A 70 -1.42 -1.94 -21.74
CA PRO A 70 -0.42 -2.45 -22.68
C PRO A 70 0.48 -3.50 -22.01
N ALA A 71 0.82 -4.57 -22.75
CA ALA A 71 1.53 -5.72 -22.20
C ALA A 71 2.80 -5.34 -21.42
N VAL A 72 3.60 -4.40 -21.94
CA VAL A 72 4.80 -3.89 -21.28
C VAL A 72 4.52 -3.30 -19.89
N VAL A 73 3.43 -2.55 -19.74
CA VAL A 73 3.05 -1.94 -18.46
C VAL A 73 2.55 -3.01 -17.49
N ALA A 74 1.79 -3.99 -17.97
CA ALA A 74 1.31 -5.08 -17.14
C ALA A 74 2.47 -5.94 -16.59
N TYR A 75 3.53 -6.16 -17.36
CA TYR A 75 4.74 -6.83 -16.88
C TYR A 75 5.48 -6.05 -15.79
N VAL A 76 5.53 -4.72 -15.89
CA VAL A 76 6.13 -3.89 -14.81
C VAL A 76 5.41 -4.09 -13.48
N PHE A 77 4.07 -4.21 -13.48
CA PHE A 77 3.32 -4.52 -12.27
C PHE A 77 3.59 -5.94 -11.76
N VAL A 78 3.65 -6.91 -12.68
CA VAL A 78 3.96 -8.32 -12.34
C VAL A 78 5.32 -8.41 -11.64
N ASP A 79 6.33 -7.80 -12.24
CA ASP A 79 7.69 -7.79 -11.71
C ASP A 79 7.76 -7.02 -10.39
N GLY A 80 7.04 -5.90 -10.28
CA GLY A 80 6.94 -5.13 -9.04
C GLY A 80 6.31 -5.92 -7.89
N PHE A 81 5.22 -6.66 -8.14
CA PHE A 81 4.60 -7.51 -7.13
C PHE A 81 5.52 -8.65 -6.71
N ARG A 82 6.15 -9.35 -7.66
CA ARG A 82 7.12 -10.43 -7.38
C ARG A 82 8.32 -9.92 -6.57
N PHE A 83 8.88 -8.78 -6.97
CA PHE A 83 9.97 -8.13 -6.25
C PHE A 83 9.55 -7.79 -4.82
N GLY A 84 8.35 -7.27 -4.62
CA GLY A 84 7.81 -6.96 -3.30
C GLY A 84 7.59 -8.19 -2.40
N GLU A 85 7.27 -9.35 -2.96
CA GLU A 85 7.18 -10.61 -2.19
C GLU A 85 8.53 -11.05 -1.67
N GLU A 86 9.55 -11.01 -2.54
CA GLU A 86 10.87 -11.52 -2.24
C GLU A 86 11.67 -10.57 -1.36
N PHE A 87 11.68 -9.28 -1.72
CA PHE A 87 12.58 -8.29 -1.12
C PHE A 87 11.89 -7.31 -0.18
N ARG A 88 10.55 -7.33 -0.10
CA ARG A 88 9.74 -6.31 0.58
C ARG A 88 9.84 -4.93 -0.07
N CYS A 89 8.96 -4.00 0.32
CA CYS A 89 8.89 -2.70 -0.34
C CYS A 89 10.05 -1.77 0.04
N PHE A 90 10.48 -1.79 1.30
CA PHE A 90 11.62 -0.99 1.77
C PHE A 90 12.88 -1.82 2.03
N GLY A 91 12.86 -3.11 1.70
CA GLY A 91 13.96 -4.02 1.98
C GLY A 91 13.95 -4.63 3.38
N PRO A 92 15.03 -5.33 3.76
CA PRO A 92 15.19 -5.92 5.09
C PRO A 92 15.03 -4.88 6.21
N GLY A 93 14.25 -5.21 7.25
CA GLY A 93 14.02 -4.32 8.39
C GLY A 93 12.92 -3.27 8.19
N GLU A 94 12.07 -3.41 7.16
CA GLU A 94 10.99 -2.44 6.83
C GLU A 94 10.09 -2.09 8.02
N GLU A 95 9.79 -3.03 8.92
CA GLU A 95 8.99 -2.78 10.13
C GLU A 95 9.61 -1.68 11.01
N GLY A 96 10.93 -1.73 11.22
CA GLY A 96 11.65 -0.75 12.01
C GLY A 96 11.72 0.61 11.30
N MET A 97 11.95 0.58 9.98
CA MET A 97 11.99 1.78 9.16
C MET A 97 10.64 2.50 9.12
N ILE A 98 9.54 1.77 9.00
CA ILE A 98 8.18 2.32 9.02
C ILE A 98 7.84 2.86 10.42
N ARG A 99 8.19 2.13 11.49
CA ARG A 99 7.97 2.61 12.86
C ARG A 99 8.70 3.92 13.12
N TRP A 100 9.95 4.02 12.67
CA TRP A 100 10.73 5.25 12.77
C TRP A 100 10.18 6.37 11.87
N GLY A 101 9.78 6.03 10.65
CA GLY A 101 9.14 6.96 9.71
C GLY A 101 7.88 7.58 10.27
N LYS A 102 6.97 6.75 10.77
CA LYS A 102 5.73 7.16 11.45
C LYS A 102 6.00 8.05 12.66
N ALA A 103 6.96 7.69 13.50
CA ALA A 103 7.31 8.48 14.69
C ALA A 103 7.96 9.84 14.34
N SER A 104 8.57 9.94 13.17
CA SER A 104 9.26 11.14 12.70
C SER A 104 8.35 12.10 11.96
N ALA A 105 7.24 11.61 11.39
CA ALA A 105 6.25 12.42 10.68
C ALA A 105 5.67 13.52 11.60
N ARG A 106 5.24 14.64 10.98
CA ARG A 106 4.57 15.70 11.72
C ARG A 106 3.12 15.33 12.02
N GLY A 107 2.83 15.07 13.29
CA GLY A 107 1.50 14.66 13.73
C GLY A 107 1.22 13.18 13.49
N SER A 108 -0.03 12.76 13.66
CA SER A 108 -0.45 11.38 13.43
C SER A 108 -0.77 11.14 11.95
N LEU A 109 -0.38 9.97 11.45
CA LEU A 109 -0.78 9.46 10.14
C LEU A 109 -2.17 8.85 10.22
N SER A 110 -2.95 8.99 9.15
CA SER A 110 -4.26 8.38 8.97
C SER A 110 -4.13 6.86 8.84
N THR A 111 -4.85 6.13 9.67
CA THR A 111 -4.94 4.66 9.58
C THR A 111 -5.68 4.23 8.32
N LEU A 112 -5.43 3.00 7.86
CA LEU A 112 -6.15 2.42 6.73
C LEU A 112 -7.68 2.46 6.92
N GLU A 113 -8.17 2.19 8.14
CA GLU A 113 -9.60 2.22 8.44
C GLU A 113 -10.18 3.63 8.35
N GLU A 114 -9.48 4.65 8.87
CA GLU A 114 -9.92 6.05 8.79
C GLU A 114 -10.06 6.53 7.35
N VAL A 115 -9.08 6.20 6.50
CA VAL A 115 -9.10 6.55 5.07
C VAL A 115 -10.27 5.87 4.37
N LEU A 116 -10.46 4.56 4.59
CA LEU A 116 -11.51 3.78 3.94
C LEU A 116 -12.92 4.06 4.49
N CYS A 117 -13.05 4.62 5.70
CA CYS A 117 -14.33 5.11 6.25
C CYS A 117 -14.68 6.52 5.75
N SER A 118 -13.71 7.27 5.22
CA SER A 118 -13.98 8.63 4.74
C SER A 118 -14.94 8.60 3.54
N ALA A 119 -15.79 9.63 3.44
CA ALA A 119 -16.85 9.72 2.41
C ALA A 119 -16.33 9.72 0.96
N SER A 120 -15.01 9.75 0.76
CA SER A 120 -14.35 9.72 -0.54
C SER A 120 -14.06 8.31 -1.06
N PHE A 121 -14.19 7.25 -0.24
CA PHE A 121 -13.98 5.88 -0.69
C PHE A 121 -15.30 5.24 -1.15
N GLU A 122 -15.61 5.37 -2.44
CA GLU A 122 -16.60 4.52 -3.10
C GLU A 122 -15.90 3.32 -3.75
N PRO A 123 -16.12 2.09 -3.27
CA PRO A 123 -15.61 0.92 -3.96
C PRO A 123 -16.31 0.82 -5.33
N GLY A 124 -15.55 0.96 -6.42
CA GLY A 124 -16.03 0.87 -7.80
C GLY A 124 -16.99 -0.30 -7.98
N VAL A 125 -18.28 0.01 -8.17
CA VAL A 125 -19.33 -0.99 -8.34
C VAL A 125 -19.34 -1.41 -9.80
N LYS A 126 -18.80 -2.61 -10.10
CA LYS A 126 -19.35 -3.60 -11.04
C LYS A 126 -18.46 -4.85 -11.07
N LYS A 127 -18.98 -5.94 -10.49
CA LYS A 127 -18.39 -7.29 -10.30
C LYS A 127 -17.40 -7.41 -9.15
N ALA A 128 -17.51 -8.53 -8.45
CA ALA A 128 -16.87 -8.83 -7.17
C ALA A 128 -15.36 -8.53 -7.19
N TRP A 129 -14.89 -7.90 -6.12
CA TRP A 129 -13.48 -7.61 -5.89
C TRP A 129 -12.70 -8.93 -5.87
N ARG A 130 -11.79 -9.11 -6.83
CA ARG A 130 -10.65 -10.01 -6.73
C ARG A 130 -9.45 -9.14 -6.39
N ALA A 131 -8.97 -9.17 -5.15
CA ALA A 131 -7.65 -8.63 -4.84
C ALA A 131 -6.64 -9.62 -5.42
N THR A 132 -5.84 -9.18 -6.38
CA THR A 132 -5.00 -10.04 -7.20
C THR A 132 -3.54 -9.94 -6.80
N HIS A 133 -2.93 -11.11 -6.66
CA HIS A 133 -1.51 -11.29 -6.42
C HIS A 133 -1.06 -12.57 -7.12
N LEU A 134 0.17 -12.59 -7.60
CA LEU A 134 0.60 -13.52 -8.66
C LEU A 134 1.23 -14.77 -8.08
N ARG A 135 0.87 -15.93 -8.65
CA ARG A 135 1.53 -17.21 -8.32
C ARG A 135 2.90 -17.29 -9.01
N GLY A 136 3.91 -17.79 -8.29
CA GLY A 136 5.18 -18.20 -8.88
C GLY A 136 4.97 -19.34 -9.87
N GLU A 137 5.57 -19.20 -11.05
CA GLU A 137 5.91 -20.29 -11.98
C GLU A 137 7.41 -20.54 -11.87
#